data_AF-A0A4V0XRJ9-F1
#
_entry.id   AF-A0A4V0XRJ9-F1
#
_cell.length_a   1.000
_cell.length_b   1.000
_cell.length_c   1.000
_cell.angle_alpha   90.00
_cell.angle_beta   90.00
_cell.angle_gamma   90.00
#
_symmetry.space_group_name_H-M   'P 1'
#
loop_
_entity.id
_entity.type
_entity.pdbx_description
1 polymer ?
#
loop_
_entity_poly.entity_id
_entity_poly.type
_entity_poly.pdbx_seq_one_letter_code
_entity_poly.pdbx_strand_id
1 'polypeptide(L)'
;MKHSLPLVAATFAAGILLVASLPALAQEKTPKPADKTNAVPAVRFDPVLRDLEGWKVHVEPTLLDGEQREEGAKALTMLANHLQRIKILVPAAALAKLQTIEIWIEHDHPRMRAMQYHPSQSWLVANGHDPRLTRKVHITQARELFSRGQMLKHPAVVLHELAHGYHDQVLSFDHPEIIAAYEKAKAAGSYESVLLYTGKKVKHYGLTNHKEYFAEGTEAFFYRNDFYPFVRAELKEHDPTLHDVLMKVWGATN
;
A
#
# COMPACT_ATOMS: atom_id res chain seq x y z
N MET A 1 -48.03 -26.48 62.80
CA MET A 1 -48.67 -25.44 61.94
C MET A 1 -48.33 -25.84 60.50
N LYS A 2 -49.29 -26.26 59.66
CA LYS A 2 -50.06 -25.41 58.71
C LYS A 2 -49.11 -24.53 57.87
N HIS A 3 -48.91 -24.63 56.55
CA HIS A 3 -49.45 -25.41 55.41
C HIS A 3 -48.36 -25.44 54.28
N SER A 4 -48.35 -26.23 53.19
CA SER A 4 -49.22 -27.28 52.60
C SER A 4 -48.43 -28.20 51.62
N LEU A 5 -49.11 -28.94 50.72
CA LEU A 5 -48.62 -29.88 49.68
C LEU A 5 -49.07 -29.41 48.24
N PRO A 6 -48.89 -30.11 47.07
CA PRO A 6 -48.17 -31.38 46.74
C PRO A 6 -47.40 -31.44 45.35
N LEU A 7 -46.86 -32.65 45.05
CA LEU A 7 -46.94 -33.43 43.76
C LEU A 7 -45.86 -33.34 42.62
N VAL A 8 -45.03 -34.41 42.55
CA VAL A 8 -44.74 -35.34 41.42
C VAL A 8 -44.40 -34.82 40.00
N ALA A 9 -43.26 -35.26 39.43
CA ALA A 9 -43.17 -36.13 38.22
C ALA A 9 -41.74 -36.52 37.75
N ALA A 10 -41.61 -37.76 37.24
CA ALA A 10 -40.80 -38.23 36.08
C ALA A 10 -39.35 -37.70 35.86
N THR A 11 -38.27 -38.46 36.11
CA THR A 11 -37.68 -39.64 35.40
C THR A 11 -36.80 -39.35 34.17
N PHE A 12 -35.75 -40.18 34.04
CA PHE A 12 -34.72 -40.30 32.96
C PHE A 12 -33.68 -39.18 32.88
N ALA A 13 -32.40 -39.41 32.55
CA ALA A 13 -31.43 -40.52 32.62
C ALA A 13 -30.26 -40.12 31.69
N ALA A 14 -29.07 -40.67 31.94
CA ALA A 14 -27.91 -40.67 31.03
C ALA A 14 -27.37 -39.29 30.57
N GLY A 15 -26.36 -38.79 31.29
CA GLY A 15 -25.45 -37.76 30.79
C GLY A 15 -23.99 -38.14 31.05
N ILE A 16 -23.28 -38.60 30.00
CA ILE A 16 -21.85 -38.42 29.73
C ILE A 16 -21.61 -38.94 28.29
N LEU A 17 -21.25 -38.02 27.39
CA LEU A 17 -20.47 -38.32 26.20
C LEU A 17 -19.89 -37.00 25.68
N LEU A 18 -18.70 -36.65 26.19
CA LEU A 18 -18.00 -35.43 25.83
C LEU A 18 -17.33 -35.64 24.47
N VAL A 19 -18.03 -35.28 23.39
CA VAL A 19 -17.48 -35.38 22.02
C VAL A 19 -16.54 -34.20 21.78
N ALA A 20 -15.25 -34.48 21.62
CA ALA A 20 -14.26 -33.47 21.25
C ALA A 20 -14.45 -33.05 19.78
N SER A 21 -14.96 -31.85 19.55
CA SER A 21 -15.11 -31.26 18.21
C SER A 21 -13.81 -30.58 17.76
N LEU A 22 -13.06 -31.26 16.89
CA LEU A 22 -11.97 -30.65 16.13
C LEU A 22 -12.56 -29.66 15.10
N PRO A 23 -12.02 -28.43 14.96
CA PRO A 23 -12.45 -27.51 13.92
C PRO A 23 -11.98 -28.01 12.55
N ALA A 24 -12.90 -28.07 11.58
CA ALA A 24 -12.56 -28.45 10.21
C ALA A 24 -11.72 -27.35 9.54
N LEU A 25 -10.56 -27.72 8.98
CA LEU A 25 -9.83 -26.81 8.10
C LEU A 25 -10.68 -26.52 6.86
N ALA A 26 -10.92 -25.24 6.59
CA ALA A 26 -11.50 -24.81 5.33
C ALA A 26 -10.49 -25.06 4.19
N GLN A 27 -10.85 -25.90 3.22
CA GLN A 27 -10.09 -26.03 1.99
C GLN A 27 -10.23 -24.75 1.16
N GLU A 28 -9.11 -24.10 0.83
CA GLU A 28 -9.10 -23.05 -0.19
C GLU A 28 -9.54 -23.63 -1.54
N LYS A 29 -10.58 -23.05 -2.13
CA LYS A 29 -11.00 -23.39 -3.49
C LYS A 29 -9.97 -22.80 -4.46
N THR A 30 -9.25 -23.66 -5.15
CA THR A 30 -8.39 -23.28 -6.27
C THR A 30 -9.22 -22.49 -7.31
N PRO A 31 -8.76 -21.31 -7.77
CA PRO A 31 -9.51 -20.51 -8.72
C PRO A 31 -9.58 -21.22 -10.08
N LYS A 32 -10.78 -21.25 -10.66
CA LYS A 32 -11.04 -21.81 -12.00
C LYS A 32 -10.26 -20.98 -13.05
N PRO A 33 -9.58 -21.61 -14.03
CA PRO A 33 -8.87 -20.87 -15.07
C PRO A 33 -9.84 -19.98 -15.85
N ALA A 34 -9.45 -18.73 -16.07
CA ALA A 34 -10.22 -17.75 -16.83
C ALA A 34 -10.32 -18.14 -18.32
N ASP A 35 -11.44 -17.76 -18.93
CA ASP A 35 -11.69 -17.99 -20.35
C ASP A 35 -10.69 -17.20 -21.22
N LYS A 36 -10.10 -17.86 -22.23
CA LYS A 36 -8.94 -17.35 -22.99
C LYS A 36 -9.31 -16.57 -24.26
N THR A 37 -10.58 -16.27 -24.46
CA THR A 37 -11.12 -15.78 -25.75
C THR A 37 -10.82 -14.30 -26.06
N ASN A 38 -10.32 -13.49 -25.11
CA ASN A 38 -9.84 -12.12 -25.32
C ASN A 38 -8.68 -11.76 -24.37
N ALA A 39 -7.57 -12.49 -24.43
CA ALA A 39 -6.41 -12.23 -23.59
C ALA A 39 -5.63 -10.98 -24.07
N VAL A 40 -5.67 -9.90 -23.29
CA VAL A 40 -4.84 -8.70 -23.56
C VAL A 40 -3.36 -9.07 -23.41
N PRO A 41 -2.47 -8.72 -24.38
CA PRO A 41 -1.05 -9.00 -24.29
C PRO A 41 -0.39 -8.42 -23.03
N ALA A 42 0.63 -9.13 -22.52
CA ALA A 42 1.37 -8.71 -21.33
C ALA A 42 2.18 -7.43 -21.59
N VAL A 43 2.87 -7.40 -22.73
CA VAL A 43 3.53 -6.20 -23.30
C VAL A 43 2.54 -5.52 -24.23
N ARG A 44 2.22 -4.24 -23.96
CA ARG A 44 1.19 -3.47 -24.69
C ARG A 44 1.73 -2.35 -25.56
N PHE A 45 2.88 -1.78 -25.20
CA PHE A 45 3.56 -0.68 -25.88
C PHE A 45 5.04 -0.67 -25.48
N ASP A 46 5.88 0.05 -26.21
CA ASP A 46 7.23 0.40 -25.75
C ASP A 46 7.21 1.83 -25.18
N PRO A 47 7.65 2.04 -23.93
CA PRO A 47 7.57 3.35 -23.29
C PRO A 47 8.60 4.31 -23.86
N VAL A 48 8.23 5.59 -23.88
CA VAL A 48 9.17 6.68 -24.13
C VAL A 48 9.78 7.12 -22.80
N LEU A 49 11.11 7.08 -22.69
CA LEU A 49 11.81 7.53 -21.49
C LEU A 49 11.83 9.08 -21.42
N ARG A 50 11.59 9.60 -20.22
CA ARG A 50 11.69 11.02 -19.86
C ARG A 50 12.41 11.17 -18.52
N ASP A 51 13.13 12.27 -18.33
CA ASP A 51 13.53 12.74 -17.00
C ASP A 51 12.48 13.71 -16.48
N LEU A 52 11.89 13.41 -15.32
CA LEU A 52 11.05 14.33 -14.57
C LEU A 52 11.68 14.52 -13.19
N GLU A 53 12.15 15.73 -12.91
CA GLU A 53 12.74 16.12 -11.62
C GLU A 53 13.98 15.32 -11.16
N GLY A 54 14.64 14.59 -12.07
CA GLY A 54 15.72 13.65 -11.77
C GLY A 54 15.28 12.19 -11.59
N TRP A 55 13.99 11.88 -11.78
CA TRP A 55 13.51 10.51 -11.92
C TRP A 55 13.39 10.12 -13.39
N LYS A 56 13.81 8.89 -13.69
CA LYS A 56 13.48 8.23 -14.96
C LYS A 56 12.02 7.79 -14.97
N VAL A 57 11.25 8.32 -15.90
CA VAL A 57 9.84 7.99 -16.10
C VAL A 57 9.65 7.33 -17.48
N HIS A 58 9.14 6.11 -17.46
CA HIS A 58 8.70 5.34 -18.63
C HIS A 58 7.25 5.74 -18.95
N VAL A 59 7.05 6.49 -20.03
CA VAL A 59 5.74 7.07 -20.39
C VAL A 59 5.13 6.30 -21.57
N GLU A 60 3.87 5.89 -21.47
CA GLU A 60 3.12 5.36 -22.62
C GLU A 60 3.10 6.40 -23.77
N PRO A 61 3.50 6.05 -25.01
CA PRO A 61 3.64 7.01 -26.12
C PRO A 61 2.38 7.83 -26.40
N THR A 62 1.21 7.24 -26.15
CA THR A 62 -0.12 7.84 -26.35
C THR A 62 -0.35 9.10 -25.51
N LEU A 63 0.30 9.19 -24.34
CA LEU A 63 0.26 10.33 -23.41
C LEU A 63 1.14 11.51 -23.86
N LEU A 64 2.03 11.31 -24.84
CA LEU A 64 2.94 12.35 -25.32
C LEU A 64 2.45 12.96 -26.64
N ASP A 65 2.44 12.15 -27.70
CA ASP A 65 2.20 12.59 -29.07
C ASP A 65 0.99 11.86 -29.72
N GLY A 66 0.20 11.13 -28.92
CA GLY A 66 -0.99 10.39 -29.36
C GLY A 66 -2.32 11.04 -29.00
N GLU A 67 -3.41 10.28 -29.12
CA GLU A 67 -4.78 10.75 -28.87
C GLU A 67 -4.99 11.25 -27.43
N GLN A 68 -4.23 10.71 -26.47
CA GLN A 68 -4.32 11.00 -25.04
C GLN A 68 -3.37 12.12 -24.59
N ARG A 69 -2.70 12.84 -25.51
CA ARG A 69 -1.72 13.91 -25.21
C ARG A 69 -2.20 14.96 -24.21
N GLU A 70 -3.48 15.31 -24.19
CA GLU A 70 -4.02 16.34 -23.30
C GLU A 70 -4.25 15.83 -21.87
N GLU A 71 -4.53 14.54 -21.71
CA GLU A 71 -4.52 13.87 -20.41
C GLU A 71 -3.07 13.70 -19.93
N GLY A 72 -2.19 13.23 -20.80
CA GLY A 72 -0.76 13.05 -20.49
C GLY A 72 -0.07 14.33 -20.07
N ALA A 73 -0.32 15.47 -20.73
CA ALA A 73 0.20 16.77 -20.32
C ALA A 73 -0.21 17.14 -18.88
N LYS A 74 -1.47 16.89 -18.50
CA LYS A 74 -1.98 17.13 -17.13
C LYS A 74 -1.36 16.17 -16.12
N ALA A 75 -1.31 14.89 -16.47
CA ALA A 75 -0.76 13.82 -15.62
C ALA A 75 0.73 14.03 -15.36
N LEU A 76 1.54 14.30 -16.38
CA LEU A 76 2.98 14.55 -16.25
C LEU A 76 3.27 15.85 -15.49
N THR A 77 2.45 16.90 -15.68
CA THR A 77 2.55 18.13 -14.87
C THR A 77 2.27 17.84 -13.38
N MET A 78 1.24 17.05 -13.07
CA MET A 78 0.94 16.65 -11.68
C MET A 78 2.00 15.71 -11.10
N LEU A 79 2.53 14.77 -11.89
CA LEU A 79 3.63 13.90 -11.48
C LEU A 79 4.86 14.73 -11.11
N ALA A 80 5.24 15.70 -11.96
CA ALA A 80 6.31 16.64 -11.65
C ALA A 80 6.04 17.41 -10.34
N ASN A 81 4.79 17.87 -10.08
CA ASN A 81 4.46 18.50 -8.80
C ASN A 81 4.65 17.58 -7.58
N HIS A 82 4.24 16.30 -7.68
CA HIS A 82 4.49 15.30 -6.63
C HIS A 82 6.00 15.10 -6.41
N LEU A 83 6.78 14.95 -7.47
CA LEU A 83 8.23 14.72 -7.41
C LEU A 83 9.00 15.96 -6.88
N GLN A 84 8.59 17.19 -7.26
CA GLN A 84 9.12 18.44 -6.70
C GLN A 84 8.92 18.50 -5.18
N ARG A 85 7.72 18.17 -4.69
CA ARG A 85 7.44 18.13 -3.25
C ARG A 85 8.32 17.11 -2.52
N ILE A 86 8.48 15.91 -3.08
CA ILE A 86 9.37 14.88 -2.53
C ILE A 86 10.82 15.36 -2.49
N LYS A 87 11.30 15.97 -3.59
CA LYS A 87 12.64 16.55 -3.72
C LYS A 87 12.94 17.70 -2.74
N ILE A 88 11.93 18.45 -2.32
CA ILE A 88 12.03 19.49 -1.29
C ILE A 88 12.05 18.89 0.13
N LEU A 89 11.27 17.83 0.36
CA LEU A 89 11.05 17.26 1.70
C LEU A 89 12.09 16.21 2.12
N VAL A 90 12.64 15.44 1.18
CA VAL A 90 13.56 14.33 1.45
C VAL A 90 15.01 14.81 1.47
N PRO A 91 15.81 14.53 2.53
CA PRO A 91 17.22 14.88 2.60
C PRO A 91 18.04 14.34 1.42
N ALA A 92 18.97 15.16 0.91
CA ALA A 92 19.68 14.92 -0.36
C ALA A 92 20.32 13.52 -0.49
N ALA A 93 20.88 12.98 0.58
CA ALA A 93 21.52 11.65 0.58
C ALA A 93 20.53 10.48 0.42
N ALA A 94 19.30 10.63 0.93
CA ALA A 94 18.23 9.64 0.74
C ALA A 94 17.52 9.88 -0.61
N LEU A 95 17.28 11.15 -0.97
CA LEU A 95 16.71 11.58 -2.24
C LEU A 95 17.49 11.02 -3.45
N ALA A 96 18.82 11.09 -3.43
CA ALA A 96 19.66 10.58 -4.52
C ALA A 96 19.46 9.07 -4.78
N LYS A 97 19.12 8.29 -3.74
CA LYS A 97 18.75 6.86 -3.86
C LYS A 97 17.28 6.69 -4.25
N LEU A 98 16.39 7.54 -3.74
CA LEU A 98 14.98 7.55 -4.11
C LEU A 98 14.78 7.84 -5.62
N GLN A 99 15.67 8.65 -6.21
CA GLN A 99 15.72 8.97 -7.64
C GLN A 99 16.22 7.83 -8.54
N THR A 100 16.85 6.78 -7.99
CA THR A 100 17.20 5.58 -8.79
C THR A 100 16.01 4.64 -9.01
N ILE A 101 14.91 4.83 -8.30
CA ILE A 101 13.69 4.03 -8.44
C ILE A 101 12.91 4.57 -9.65
N GLU A 102 12.85 3.80 -10.73
CA GLU A 102 12.19 4.23 -11.95
C GLU A 102 10.66 4.18 -11.82
N ILE A 103 9.98 5.09 -12.52
CA ILE A 103 8.51 5.23 -12.52
C ILE A 103 8.00 4.82 -13.91
N TRP A 104 6.83 4.18 -13.96
CA TRP A 104 6.12 3.85 -15.19
C TRP A 104 4.71 4.43 -15.14
N ILE A 105 4.29 5.12 -16.21
CA ILE A 105 2.97 5.75 -16.32
C ILE A 105 2.30 5.40 -17.64
N GLU A 106 1.03 5.04 -17.54
CA GLU A 106 0.17 4.67 -18.66
C GLU A 106 -1.23 5.29 -18.51
N HIS A 107 -1.94 5.40 -19.63
CA HIS A 107 -3.26 6.02 -19.67
C HIS A 107 -4.28 5.24 -18.84
N ASP A 108 -4.39 3.93 -19.11
CA ASP A 108 -5.33 3.03 -18.43
C ASP A 108 -4.85 1.57 -18.52
N HIS A 109 -4.48 0.94 -17.39
CA HIS A 109 -4.21 -0.50 -17.39
C HIS A 109 -5.53 -1.27 -17.51
N PRO A 110 -5.63 -2.27 -18.41
CA PRO A 110 -6.84 -3.07 -18.60
C PRO A 110 -7.26 -3.94 -17.39
N ARG A 111 -6.52 -3.92 -16.27
CA ARG A 111 -6.65 -4.88 -15.14
C ARG A 111 -6.23 -4.32 -13.78
N MET A 112 -5.04 -3.71 -13.68
CA MET A 112 -4.57 -3.06 -12.44
C MET A 112 -5.18 -1.65 -12.32
N ARG A 113 -5.57 -1.20 -11.13
CA ARG A 113 -6.26 0.10 -10.95
C ARG A 113 -5.59 1.04 -9.95
N ALA A 114 -4.99 0.51 -8.90
CA ALA A 114 -4.23 1.29 -7.94
C ALA A 114 -2.87 1.69 -8.54
N MET A 115 -2.29 2.79 -8.05
CA MET A 115 -0.83 2.96 -8.16
C MET A 115 -0.19 1.87 -7.29
N GLN A 116 0.94 1.30 -7.73
CA GLN A 116 1.58 0.20 -7.01
C GLN A 116 3.05 0.00 -7.41
N TYR A 117 3.90 -0.34 -6.46
CA TYR A 117 5.26 -0.83 -6.68
C TYR A 117 5.28 -2.34 -6.99
N HIS A 118 6.13 -2.77 -7.94
CA HIS A 118 6.21 -4.18 -8.36
C HIS A 118 7.54 -4.85 -7.97
N PRO A 119 7.65 -5.51 -6.80
CA PRO A 119 8.90 -6.15 -6.39
C PRO A 119 9.23 -7.45 -7.15
N SER A 120 8.25 -8.11 -7.79
CA SER A 120 8.40 -9.49 -8.29
C SER A 120 8.10 -9.64 -9.78
N GLN A 121 9.15 -9.93 -10.56
CA GLN A 121 9.03 -10.29 -11.97
C GLN A 121 8.25 -11.59 -12.19
N SER A 122 8.45 -12.59 -11.33
CA SER A 122 7.75 -13.87 -11.45
C SER A 122 6.26 -13.73 -11.22
N TRP A 123 5.85 -12.86 -10.29
CA TRP A 123 4.43 -12.52 -10.09
C TRP A 123 3.84 -11.79 -11.30
N LEU A 124 4.56 -10.81 -11.88
CA LEU A 124 4.12 -10.12 -13.10
C LEU A 124 3.88 -11.10 -14.24
N VAL A 125 4.85 -11.97 -14.53
CA VAL A 125 4.73 -13.00 -15.60
C VAL A 125 3.60 -13.98 -15.31
N ALA A 126 3.50 -14.52 -14.09
CA ALA A 126 2.45 -15.47 -13.71
C ALA A 126 1.03 -14.88 -13.82
N ASN A 127 0.89 -13.57 -13.63
CA ASN A 127 -0.36 -12.84 -13.77
C ASN A 127 -0.51 -12.12 -15.13
N GLY A 128 0.36 -12.42 -16.11
CA GLY A 128 0.26 -11.90 -17.50
C GLY A 128 0.47 -10.39 -17.65
N HIS A 129 1.23 -9.76 -16.75
CA HIS A 129 1.62 -8.35 -16.81
C HIS A 129 3.00 -8.18 -17.45
N ASP A 130 3.31 -6.97 -17.89
CA ASP A 130 4.62 -6.65 -18.48
C ASP A 130 5.75 -6.89 -17.47
N PRO A 131 6.70 -7.80 -17.72
CA PRO A 131 7.82 -8.05 -16.81
C PRO A 131 8.74 -6.83 -16.64
N ARG A 132 8.70 -5.85 -17.55
CA ARG A 132 9.52 -4.62 -17.48
C ARG A 132 9.08 -3.68 -16.37
N LEU A 133 7.87 -3.87 -15.81
CA LEU A 133 7.39 -3.18 -14.61
C LEU A 133 8.16 -3.55 -13.34
N THR A 134 8.94 -4.64 -13.36
CA THR A 134 9.74 -5.09 -12.21
C THR A 134 10.60 -3.97 -11.64
N ARG A 135 10.52 -3.82 -10.31
CA ARG A 135 11.22 -2.82 -9.49
C ARG A 135 10.96 -1.38 -9.90
N LYS A 136 9.73 -1.09 -10.36
CA LYS A 136 9.24 0.25 -10.68
C LYS A 136 7.98 0.60 -9.90
N VAL A 137 7.80 1.89 -9.67
CA VAL A 137 6.51 2.48 -9.27
C VAL A 137 5.62 2.54 -10.50
N HIS A 138 4.40 2.01 -10.42
CA HIS A 138 3.48 1.96 -11.55
C HIS A 138 2.24 2.81 -11.33
N ILE A 139 2.09 3.85 -12.15
CA ILE A 139 0.91 4.70 -12.26
C ILE A 139 0.03 4.10 -13.36
N THR A 140 -0.86 3.19 -12.95
CA THR A 140 -1.76 2.40 -13.81
C THR A 140 -2.83 3.23 -14.55
N GLN A 141 -3.06 4.48 -14.14
CA GLN A 141 -4.08 5.37 -14.68
C GLN A 141 -3.60 6.82 -14.59
N ALA A 142 -3.19 7.42 -15.71
CA ALA A 142 -2.66 8.78 -15.76
C ALA A 142 -3.62 9.83 -15.14
N ARG A 143 -4.93 9.68 -15.39
CA ARG A 143 -5.98 10.54 -14.80
C ARG A 143 -6.03 10.61 -13.28
N GLU A 144 -5.56 9.59 -12.56
CA GLU A 144 -5.65 9.60 -11.09
C GLU A 144 -4.71 10.63 -10.44
N LEU A 145 -3.65 11.05 -11.14
CA LEU A 145 -2.74 12.10 -10.66
C LEU A 145 -3.38 13.50 -10.57
N PHE A 146 -4.43 13.75 -11.35
CA PHE A 146 -5.22 15.00 -11.31
C PHE A 146 -6.67 14.77 -10.86
N SER A 147 -7.00 13.57 -10.38
CA SER A 147 -8.31 13.24 -9.81
C SER A 147 -8.49 13.92 -8.46
N ARG A 148 -9.45 14.86 -8.37
CA ARG A 148 -9.80 15.53 -7.10
C ARG A 148 -10.11 14.52 -5.98
N GLY A 149 -10.73 13.39 -6.32
CA GLY A 149 -11.03 12.32 -5.36
C GLY A 149 -9.75 11.70 -4.80
N GLN A 150 -8.82 11.32 -5.67
CA GLN A 150 -7.55 10.72 -5.27
C GLN A 150 -6.66 11.71 -4.50
N MET A 151 -6.57 12.98 -4.92
CA MET A 151 -5.81 14.01 -4.21
C MET A 151 -6.33 14.29 -2.79
N LEU A 152 -7.65 14.23 -2.57
CA LEU A 152 -8.24 14.38 -1.23
C LEU A 152 -8.06 13.14 -0.37
N LYS A 153 -8.16 11.95 -0.97
CA LYS A 153 -7.86 10.68 -0.31
C LYS A 153 -6.38 10.65 0.08
N HIS A 154 -5.50 10.38 -0.89
CA HIS A 154 -4.15 9.87 -0.72
C HIS A 154 -3.12 10.82 -1.38
N PRO A 155 -2.80 11.96 -0.75
CA PRO A 155 -2.07 13.08 -1.37
C PRO A 155 -0.57 12.83 -1.51
N ALA A 156 -0.06 11.75 -0.91
CA ALA A 156 1.32 11.31 -0.93
C ALA A 156 1.46 9.90 -1.54
N VAL A 157 0.47 9.40 -2.29
CA VAL A 157 0.52 8.10 -3.00
C VAL A 157 1.81 7.88 -3.82
N VAL A 158 2.33 8.90 -4.50
CA VAL A 158 3.61 8.78 -5.24
C VAL A 158 4.80 8.57 -4.31
N LEU A 159 4.79 9.18 -3.12
CA LEU A 159 5.79 8.95 -2.07
C LEU A 159 5.62 7.57 -1.42
N HIS A 160 4.39 7.09 -1.23
CA HIS A 160 4.08 5.74 -0.74
C HIS A 160 4.74 4.66 -1.61
N GLU A 161 4.49 4.71 -2.93
CA GLU A 161 5.07 3.74 -3.86
C GLU A 161 6.60 3.86 -3.96
N LEU A 162 7.13 5.08 -3.92
CA LEU A 162 8.58 5.31 -3.84
C LEU A 162 9.18 4.80 -2.51
N ALA A 163 8.43 4.83 -1.41
CA ALA A 163 8.85 4.26 -0.13
C ALA A 163 8.89 2.72 -0.18
N HIS A 164 7.92 2.05 -0.81
CA HIS A 164 8.04 0.62 -1.12
C HIS A 164 9.28 0.31 -1.96
N GLY A 165 9.54 1.12 -2.99
CA GLY A 165 10.76 1.02 -3.79
C GLY A 165 12.04 1.22 -2.96
N TYR A 166 12.07 2.18 -2.04
CA TYR A 166 13.24 2.40 -1.19
C TYR A 166 13.45 1.24 -0.21
N HIS A 167 12.37 0.73 0.37
CA HIS A 167 12.40 -0.42 1.28
C HIS A 167 12.95 -1.67 0.57
N ASP A 168 12.47 -2.01 -0.63
CA ASP A 168 13.01 -3.12 -1.44
C ASP A 168 14.46 -2.87 -1.90
N GLN A 169 14.70 -1.73 -2.56
CA GLN A 169 15.90 -1.55 -3.37
C GLN A 169 17.10 -0.99 -2.60
N VAL A 170 16.88 -0.29 -1.48
CA VAL A 170 17.92 0.37 -0.70
C VAL A 170 18.12 -0.27 0.67
N LEU A 171 17.05 -0.75 1.31
CA LEU A 171 17.09 -1.31 2.68
C LEU A 171 17.02 -2.84 2.73
N SER A 172 16.49 -3.48 1.68
CA SER A 172 15.80 -4.79 1.73
C SER A 172 14.50 -4.76 2.55
N PHE A 173 13.49 -5.49 2.09
CA PHE A 173 12.27 -5.76 2.87
C PHE A 173 12.53 -6.51 4.18
N ASP A 174 13.71 -7.08 4.38
CA ASP A 174 14.10 -7.76 5.62
C ASP A 174 14.76 -6.81 6.64
N HIS A 175 14.61 -5.49 6.48
CA HIS A 175 15.25 -4.49 7.34
C HIS A 175 14.82 -4.62 8.81
N PRO A 176 15.73 -5.00 9.73
CA PRO A 176 15.35 -5.53 11.04
C PRO A 176 14.69 -4.49 11.95
N GLU A 177 15.11 -3.22 11.89
CA GLU A 177 14.49 -2.17 12.70
C GLU A 177 13.05 -1.85 12.27
N ILE A 178 12.71 -2.02 10.99
CA ILE A 178 11.36 -1.78 10.48
C ILE A 178 10.44 -2.92 10.90
N ILE A 179 10.90 -4.17 10.79
CA ILE A 179 10.16 -5.35 11.24
C ILE A 179 9.92 -5.31 12.76
N ALA A 180 10.95 -4.94 13.54
CA ALA A 180 10.83 -4.83 15.00
C ALA A 180 9.86 -3.72 15.43
N ALA A 181 9.88 -2.56 14.77
CA ALA A 181 8.91 -1.49 15.01
C ALA A 181 7.48 -1.94 14.65
N TYR A 182 7.29 -2.57 13.48
CA TYR A 182 6.00 -3.09 13.04
C TYR A 182 5.39 -4.10 14.02
N GLU A 183 6.14 -5.14 14.43
CA GLU A 183 5.61 -6.15 15.35
C GLU A 183 5.33 -5.55 16.75
N LYS A 184 6.10 -4.55 17.19
CA LYS A 184 5.80 -3.79 18.43
C LYS A 184 4.49 -3.00 18.31
N ALA A 185 4.31 -2.25 17.22
CA ALA A 185 3.11 -1.45 16.99
C ALA A 185 1.83 -2.31 16.86
N LYS A 186 1.96 -3.43 16.16
CA LYS A 186 0.93 -4.47 16.03
C LYS A 186 0.59 -5.13 17.36
N ALA A 187 1.58 -5.50 18.17
CA ALA A 187 1.36 -6.06 19.51
C ALA A 187 0.74 -5.06 20.50
N ALA A 188 1.02 -3.77 20.34
CA ALA A 188 0.40 -2.69 21.13
C ALA A 188 -1.07 -2.42 20.74
N GLY A 189 -1.50 -2.83 19.54
CA GLY A 189 -2.88 -2.66 19.06
C GLY A 189 -3.31 -1.20 18.81
N SER A 190 -2.41 -0.23 18.94
CA SER A 190 -2.71 1.21 18.82
C SER A 190 -3.30 1.59 17.45
N TYR A 191 -2.93 0.82 16.43
CA TYR A 191 -3.33 0.97 15.04
C TYR A 191 -4.62 0.22 14.64
N GLU A 192 -5.26 -0.52 15.55
CA GLU A 192 -6.48 -1.30 15.26
C GLU A 192 -7.74 -0.42 15.08
N SER A 193 -7.75 0.82 15.59
CA SER A 193 -8.90 1.73 15.47
C SER A 193 -8.49 3.21 15.42
N VAL A 194 -7.94 3.62 14.27
CA VAL A 194 -7.46 4.98 13.97
C VAL A 194 -8.45 5.75 13.08
N LEU A 195 -8.30 7.08 13.00
CA LEU A 195 -9.08 7.88 12.05
C LEU A 195 -8.58 7.66 10.62
N LEU A 196 -9.52 7.47 9.68
CA LEU A 196 -9.32 7.60 8.25
C LEU A 196 -9.53 9.07 7.83
N TYR A 197 -9.03 9.51 6.69
CA TYR A 197 -9.25 10.85 6.10
C TYR A 197 -10.74 11.25 5.96
N THR A 198 -11.66 10.28 6.04
CA THR A 198 -13.12 10.49 6.04
C THR A 198 -13.71 10.79 7.44
N GLY A 199 -12.89 10.82 8.49
CA GLY A 199 -13.32 10.95 9.89
C GLY A 199 -13.86 9.65 10.53
N LYS A 200 -13.99 8.55 9.76
CA LYS A 200 -14.37 7.24 10.30
C LYS A 200 -13.22 6.58 11.04
N LYS A 201 -13.51 5.78 12.06
CA LYS A 201 -12.52 4.87 12.66
C LYS A 201 -12.43 3.55 11.90
N VAL A 202 -11.20 3.10 11.62
CA VAL A 202 -10.87 1.88 10.88
C VAL A 202 -9.57 1.26 11.41
N LYS A 203 -9.29 0.00 11.06
CA LYS A 203 -7.95 -0.58 11.18
C LYS A 203 -7.01 0.14 10.21
N HIS A 204 -5.84 0.57 10.68
CA HIS A 204 -4.86 1.27 9.84
C HIS A 204 -4.31 0.36 8.73
N TYR A 205 -4.15 0.87 7.51
CA TYR A 205 -3.67 0.06 6.38
C TYR A 205 -2.28 -0.54 6.61
N GLY A 206 -1.38 0.23 7.23
CA GLY A 206 -0.08 -0.21 7.74
C GLY A 206 -0.05 -1.51 8.56
N LEU A 207 -1.16 -1.94 9.18
CA LEU A 207 -1.21 -3.24 9.86
C LEU A 207 -1.33 -4.46 8.92
N THR A 208 -1.40 -4.25 7.61
CA THR A 208 -1.42 -5.33 6.62
C THR A 208 -0.10 -6.09 6.60
N ASN A 209 1.03 -5.38 6.57
CA ASN A 209 2.39 -5.92 6.67
C ASN A 209 3.40 -4.79 6.97
N HIS A 210 4.63 -5.14 7.32
CA HIS A 210 5.70 -4.18 7.66
C HIS A 210 6.13 -3.24 6.52
N LYS A 211 5.79 -3.55 5.27
CA LYS A 211 6.06 -2.71 4.09
C LYS A 211 5.04 -1.59 4.00
N GLU A 212 3.75 -1.88 4.18
CA GLU A 212 2.70 -0.86 4.30
C GLU A 212 2.98 0.05 5.49
N TYR A 213 3.31 -0.52 6.66
CA TYR A 213 3.67 0.24 7.86
C TYR A 213 4.80 1.25 7.61
N PHE A 214 5.83 0.85 6.85
CA PHE A 214 6.92 1.74 6.45
C PHE A 214 6.48 2.83 5.46
N ALA A 215 5.67 2.48 4.46
CA ALA A 215 5.21 3.42 3.43
C ALA A 215 4.26 4.47 4.02
N GLU A 216 3.24 4.03 4.76
CA GLU A 216 2.29 4.88 5.50
C GLU A 216 3.01 5.80 6.52
N GLY A 217 3.95 5.24 7.29
CA GLY A 217 4.78 6.02 8.21
C GLY A 217 5.61 7.08 7.49
N THR A 218 6.13 6.77 6.31
CA THR A 218 6.87 7.71 5.48
C THR A 218 5.99 8.85 4.95
N GLU A 219 4.73 8.57 4.60
CA GLU A 219 3.77 9.63 4.25
C GLU A 219 3.52 10.60 5.40
N ALA A 220 3.26 10.07 6.60
CA ALA A 220 3.07 10.89 7.79
C ALA A 220 4.34 11.66 8.18
N PHE A 221 5.52 11.05 8.03
CA PHE A 221 6.80 11.65 8.40
C PHE A 221 7.20 12.86 7.53
N PHE A 222 6.91 12.83 6.23
CA PHE A 222 7.25 13.93 5.32
C PHE A 222 6.08 14.85 4.95
N TYR A 223 4.85 14.36 4.96
CA TYR A 223 3.70 15.08 4.42
C TYR A 223 2.41 14.77 5.21
N ARG A 224 1.32 14.44 4.49
CA ARG A 224 0.02 14.06 5.02
C ARG A 224 -0.30 12.63 4.57
N ASN A 225 -0.51 11.73 5.53
CA ASN A 225 -1.07 10.39 5.30
C ASN A 225 -2.62 10.44 5.17
N ASP A 226 -3.26 9.37 4.70
CA ASP A 226 -4.73 9.23 4.68
C ASP A 226 -5.31 8.43 5.87
N PHE A 227 -4.45 7.84 6.71
CA PHE A 227 -4.78 7.32 8.04
C PHE A 227 -4.05 8.11 9.14
N TYR A 228 -4.64 8.20 10.33
CA TYR A 228 -3.98 8.75 11.53
C TYR A 228 -2.92 7.76 12.04
N PRO A 229 -1.66 8.18 12.32
CA PRO A 229 -1.18 9.55 12.38
C PRO A 229 -1.05 10.20 11.00
N PHE A 230 -1.67 11.36 10.81
CA PHE A 230 -1.73 12.04 9.54
C PHE A 230 -0.46 12.83 9.25
N VAL A 231 0.25 13.31 10.28
CA VAL A 231 1.44 14.16 10.17
C VAL A 231 2.53 13.77 11.17
N ARG A 232 3.78 14.21 10.92
CA ARG A 232 4.99 13.82 11.66
C ARG A 232 4.90 14.03 13.17
N ALA A 233 4.23 15.09 13.62
CA ALA A 233 4.03 15.37 15.04
C ALA A 233 3.15 14.29 15.70
N GLU A 234 2.01 13.96 15.08
CA GLU A 234 1.12 12.88 15.52
C GLU A 234 1.83 11.53 15.47
N LEU A 235 2.65 11.28 14.44
CA LEU A 235 3.45 10.07 14.33
C LEU A 235 4.44 9.93 15.50
N LYS A 236 5.11 11.03 15.88
CA LYS A 236 6.05 11.03 17.00
C LYS A 236 5.36 10.75 18.34
N GLU A 237 4.13 11.21 18.54
CA GLU A 237 3.36 10.94 19.75
C GLU A 237 2.74 9.54 19.77
N HIS A 238 2.21 9.07 18.64
CA HIS A 238 1.51 7.80 18.53
C HIS A 238 2.45 6.59 18.40
N ASP A 239 3.47 6.69 17.56
CA ASP A 239 4.51 5.69 17.37
C ASP A 239 5.91 6.32 17.29
N PRO A 240 6.48 6.71 18.45
CA PRO A 240 7.86 7.20 18.52
C PRO A 240 8.88 6.16 18.02
N THR A 241 8.53 4.86 18.01
CA THR A 241 9.44 3.81 17.52
C THR A 241 9.60 3.92 16.01
N LEU A 242 8.49 4.04 15.28
CA LEU A 242 8.52 4.27 13.84
C LEU A 242 9.17 5.62 13.52
N HIS A 243 8.82 6.68 14.25
CA HIS A 243 9.43 8.00 14.06
C HIS A 243 10.97 7.94 14.14
N ASP A 244 11.53 7.27 15.15
CA ASP A 244 12.98 7.15 15.33
C ASP A 244 13.64 6.26 14.25
N VAL A 245 12.96 5.22 13.78
CA VAL A 245 13.43 4.42 12.63
C VAL A 245 13.46 5.25 11.35
N LEU A 246 12.41 6.03 11.08
CA LEU A 246 12.33 6.92 9.92
C LEU A 246 13.38 8.03 9.96
N MET A 247 13.67 8.60 11.15
CA MET A 247 14.79 9.53 11.36
C MET A 247 16.15 8.96 10.93
N LYS A 248 16.41 7.67 11.21
CA LYS A 248 17.65 7.00 10.79
C LYS A 248 17.66 6.70 9.28
N VAL A 249 16.56 6.20 8.75
CA VAL A 249 16.42 5.74 7.35
C VAL A 249 16.50 6.91 6.36
N TRP A 250 15.78 8.00 6.66
CA TRP A 250 15.65 9.16 5.79
C TRP A 250 16.65 10.28 6.11
N GLY A 251 17.20 10.29 7.33
CA GLY A 251 18.04 11.34 7.86
C GLY A 251 17.24 12.42 8.60
N ALA A 252 17.96 13.28 9.32
CA ALA A 252 17.35 14.37 10.05
C ALA A 252 16.75 15.41 9.10
N THR A 253 15.42 15.56 9.14
CA THR A 253 14.69 16.71 8.60
C THR A 253 14.53 17.76 9.68
N ASN A 254 15.11 18.94 9.44
CA ASN A 254 15.11 20.13 10.31
C ASN A 254 13.69 20.54 10.74
#